data_AF-A0A1S3DGU7-F1
#
_entry.id   AF-A0A1S3DGU7-F1
#
_cell.length_a   1.000
_cell.length_b   1.000
_cell.length_c   1.000
_cell.angle_alpha   90.00
_cell.angle_beta   90.00
_cell.angle_gamma   90.00
#
_symmetry.space_group_name_H-M   'P 1'
#
loop_
_entity.id
_entity.type
_entity.pdbx_description
1 polymer ?
#
loop_
_entity_poly.entity_id
_entity_poly.type
_entity_poly.pdbx_seq_one_letter_code
_entity_poly.pdbx_strand_id
1 'polypeptide(L)'
;MQHILYHNSSGRDAFTGNLKVKEVHRAMTLHPVKRHKYMYRIHNYMRGLKIHDLQQDMLNKHRDIYAMLRLLGGNLTSMEKVELSHNSPLFANGVGEEDYLGDPYLLGKEPGLLKPPLELIPWNFVSRSIYSPGNLNPRKKLESHIKEGLDDVIREVMENLNTFSRERGRMIDFQELLYGYYRENPLHGADYILDLLLVYKKYRGRKMTVPVRKHAYVQQQFTGLEIREMVEDLASTELRPPSTSAEETAAVNSDDVIYDTMARNQGRRSKRQKKTVINFIMGE
;
A
#
# COMPACT_ATOMS: atom_id res chain seq x y z
N MET A 1 -22.12 -4.32 -16.76
CA MET A 1 -22.67 -4.44 -15.40
C MET A 1 -22.06 -5.60 -14.58
N GLN A 2 -21.14 -6.41 -15.11
CA GLN A 2 -20.64 -7.65 -14.46
C GLN A 2 -19.60 -7.47 -13.33
N HIS A 3 -19.34 -6.27 -12.79
CA HIS A 3 -18.19 -6.05 -11.88
C HIS A 3 -18.54 -5.50 -10.49
N ILE A 4 -19.82 -5.50 -10.10
CA ILE A 4 -20.21 -5.11 -8.73
C ILE A 4 -20.01 -6.29 -7.78
N LEU A 5 -20.43 -7.48 -8.23
CA LEU A 5 -20.21 -8.76 -7.56
C LEU A 5 -19.10 -9.47 -8.31
N TYR A 6 -17.89 -9.53 -7.75
CA TYR A 6 -16.76 -10.15 -8.44
C TYR A 6 -16.69 -11.64 -8.12
N HIS A 7 -17.05 -12.45 -9.12
CA HIS A 7 -16.88 -13.89 -9.12
C HIS A 7 -15.62 -14.28 -9.89
N ASN A 8 -14.62 -14.79 -9.18
CA ASN A 8 -13.52 -15.47 -9.83
C ASN A 8 -13.90 -16.95 -10.03
N SER A 9 -14.20 -17.35 -11.27
CA SER A 9 -14.60 -18.71 -11.63
C SER A 9 -13.46 -19.74 -11.53
N SER A 10 -12.27 -19.35 -11.07
CA SER A 10 -11.13 -20.25 -10.82
C SER A 10 -11.29 -21.20 -9.63
N GLY A 11 -12.45 -21.22 -8.96
CA GLY A 11 -12.78 -22.21 -7.93
C GLY A 11 -11.77 -22.26 -6.77
N ARG A 12 -10.90 -23.28 -6.75
CA ARG A 12 -9.89 -23.49 -5.70
C ARG A 12 -8.73 -22.48 -5.75
N ASP A 13 -8.49 -21.87 -6.91
CA ASP A 13 -7.40 -20.92 -7.14
C ASP A 13 -7.91 -19.46 -7.21
N ALA A 14 -9.12 -19.22 -6.74
CA ALA A 14 -9.65 -17.87 -6.63
C ALA A 14 -8.79 -17.02 -5.67
N PHE A 15 -8.33 -15.86 -6.15
CA PHE A 15 -7.56 -14.86 -5.38
C PHE A 15 -6.20 -15.32 -4.85
N THR A 16 -5.58 -16.31 -5.50
CA THR A 16 -4.22 -16.77 -5.19
C THR A 16 -3.14 -15.83 -5.76
N GLY A 17 -3.44 -15.15 -6.86
CA GLY A 17 -2.52 -14.26 -7.57
C GLY A 17 -2.36 -12.87 -6.95
N ASN A 18 -2.02 -11.89 -7.79
CA ASN A 18 -1.97 -10.48 -7.40
C ASN A 18 -3.39 -9.99 -7.03
N LEU A 19 -3.52 -9.27 -5.92
CA LEU A 19 -4.78 -8.67 -5.48
C LEU A 19 -4.96 -7.23 -5.97
N LYS A 20 -3.87 -6.59 -6.44
CA LYS A 20 -3.85 -5.22 -6.99
C LYS A 20 -4.39 -5.21 -8.43
N VAL A 21 -5.62 -5.70 -8.61
CA VAL A 21 -6.28 -5.83 -9.91
C VAL A 21 -7.54 -4.97 -9.89
N LYS A 22 -7.83 -4.27 -11.00
CA LYS A 22 -8.93 -3.29 -11.11
C LYS A 22 -10.28 -3.90 -10.74
N GLU A 23 -10.48 -5.17 -11.04
CA GLU A 23 -11.67 -5.95 -10.76
C GLU A 23 -11.88 -6.15 -9.26
N VAL A 24 -10.81 -6.42 -8.52
CA VAL A 24 -10.86 -6.60 -7.04
C VAL A 24 -11.13 -5.27 -6.36
N HIS A 25 -10.48 -4.20 -6.80
CA HIS A 25 -10.65 -2.86 -6.24
C HIS A 25 -12.06 -2.29 -6.47
N ARG A 26 -12.65 -2.59 -7.63
CA ARG A 26 -13.98 -2.11 -8.01
C ARG A 26 -15.13 -2.93 -7.39
N ALA A 27 -14.85 -4.16 -6.98
CA ALA A 27 -15.88 -5.05 -6.45
C ALA A 27 -16.48 -4.47 -5.16
N MET A 28 -17.82 -4.44 -5.08
CA MET A 28 -18.49 -4.12 -3.81
C MET A 28 -18.51 -5.33 -2.88
N THR A 29 -18.64 -6.52 -3.45
CA THR A 29 -18.60 -7.78 -2.71
C THR A 29 -17.78 -8.82 -3.46
N LEU A 30 -17.01 -9.60 -2.71
CA LEU A 30 -16.29 -10.77 -3.20
C LEU A 30 -17.07 -12.03 -2.84
N HIS A 31 -17.08 -13.02 -3.73
CA HIS A 31 -17.59 -14.34 -3.36
C HIS A 31 -16.77 -14.94 -2.21
N PRO A 32 -17.42 -15.69 -1.31
CA PRO A 32 -16.74 -16.25 -0.15
C PRO A 32 -15.62 -17.21 -0.59
N VAL A 33 -14.42 -16.96 -0.07
CA VAL A 33 -13.24 -17.80 -0.32
C VAL A 33 -13.17 -18.88 0.75
N LYS A 34 -13.32 -20.14 0.34
CA LYS A 34 -13.38 -21.29 1.27
C LYS A 34 -12.07 -21.53 2.04
N ARG A 35 -10.93 -21.08 1.51
CA ARG A 35 -9.60 -21.26 2.16
C ARG A 35 -9.31 -20.11 3.12
N HIS A 36 -9.20 -20.43 4.41
CA HIS A 36 -8.94 -19.44 5.48
C HIS A 36 -7.68 -18.58 5.23
N LYS A 37 -6.59 -19.16 4.70
CA LYS A 37 -5.36 -18.41 4.38
C LYS A 37 -5.59 -17.27 3.38
N TYR A 38 -6.36 -17.53 2.33
CA TYR A 38 -6.65 -16.53 1.31
C TYR A 38 -7.71 -15.53 1.77
N MET A 39 -8.68 -15.96 2.57
CA MET A 39 -9.62 -15.05 3.23
C MET A 39 -8.89 -14.03 4.09
N TYR A 40 -7.93 -14.46 4.92
CA TYR A 40 -7.11 -13.56 5.74
C TYR A 40 -6.28 -12.60 4.90
N ARG A 41 -5.68 -13.08 3.81
CA ARG A 41 -4.92 -12.25 2.87
C ARG A 41 -5.78 -11.16 2.22
N ILE A 42 -6.98 -11.50 1.75
CA ILE A 42 -7.93 -10.53 1.18
C ILE A 42 -8.37 -9.53 2.25
N HIS A 43 -8.69 -9.99 3.45
CA HIS A 43 -9.08 -9.13 4.56
C HIS A 43 -7.99 -8.10 4.90
N ASN A 44 -6.73 -8.55 5.00
CA ASN A 44 -5.59 -7.65 5.23
C ASN A 44 -5.41 -6.65 4.09
N TYR A 45 -5.58 -7.10 2.83
CA TYR A 45 -5.54 -6.22 1.67
C TYR A 45 -6.63 -5.14 1.73
N MET A 46 -7.88 -5.52 2.02
CA MET A 46 -9.00 -4.58 2.16
C MET A 46 -8.81 -3.60 3.33
N ARG A 47 -8.25 -4.07 4.46
CA ARG A 47 -7.85 -3.17 5.55
C ARG A 47 -6.77 -2.20 5.12
N GLY A 48 -5.77 -2.67 4.35
CA GLY A 48 -4.72 -1.82 3.78
C GLY A 48 -5.28 -0.70 2.91
N LEU A 49 -6.23 -1.03 2.02
CA LEU A 49 -6.93 -0.01 1.22
C LEU A 49 -7.64 1.02 2.11
N LYS A 50 -8.33 0.58 3.16
CA LYS A 50 -8.99 1.49 4.09
C LYS A 50 -8.02 2.39 4.85
N ILE A 51 -6.84 1.87 5.20
CA ILE A 51 -5.78 2.66 5.83
C ILE A 51 -5.28 3.73 4.86
N HIS A 52 -5.04 3.38 3.59
CA HIS A 52 -4.64 4.36 2.58
C HIS A 52 -5.67 5.46 2.38
N ASP A 53 -6.97 5.14 2.34
CA ASP A 53 -8.03 6.15 2.26
C ASP A 53 -7.97 7.12 3.46
N LEU A 54 -7.82 6.60 4.67
CA LEU A 54 -7.73 7.42 5.88
C LEU A 54 -6.45 8.26 5.92
N GLN A 55 -5.33 7.74 5.45
CA GLN A 55 -4.08 8.48 5.31
C GLN A 55 -4.21 9.63 4.30
N GLN A 56 -4.91 9.40 3.19
CA GLN A 56 -5.19 10.45 2.21
C GLN A 56 -6.11 11.53 2.80
N ASP A 57 -7.15 11.15 3.55
CA ASP A 57 -8.01 12.08 4.25
C ASP A 57 -7.25 12.90 5.30
N MET A 58 -6.33 12.27 6.02
CA MET A 58 -5.43 12.93 6.97
C MET A 58 -4.54 13.95 6.27
N LEU A 59 -3.95 13.62 5.12
CA LEU A 59 -3.13 14.56 4.32
C LEU A 59 -3.96 15.75 3.84
N ASN A 60 -5.17 15.52 3.35
CA ASN A 60 -6.07 16.59 2.92
C ASN A 60 -6.36 17.57 4.08
N LYS A 61 -6.62 17.05 5.28
CA LYS A 61 -6.82 17.88 6.48
C LYS A 61 -5.58 18.69 6.85
N HIS A 62 -4.38 18.11 6.77
CA HIS A 62 -3.13 18.85 7.01
C HIS A 62 -2.93 19.98 5.99
N ARG A 63 -3.31 19.76 4.72
CA ARG A 63 -3.28 20.80 3.68
C ARG A 63 -4.29 21.92 3.97
N ASP A 64 -5.49 21.56 4.41
CA ASP A 64 -6.51 22.54 4.81
C ASP A 64 -6.02 23.40 5.99
N ILE A 65 -5.43 22.77 7.02
CA ILE A 65 -4.82 23.47 8.16
C ILE A 65 -3.73 24.44 7.67
N TYR A 66 -2.82 23.96 6.81
CA TYR A 66 -1.75 24.79 6.26
C TYR A 66 -2.29 25.99 5.47
N ALA A 67 -3.33 25.79 4.65
CA ALA A 67 -3.98 26.86 3.89
C ALA A 67 -4.67 27.88 4.82
N MET A 68 -5.37 27.44 5.86
CA MET A 68 -6.02 28.32 6.84
C MET A 68 -5.01 29.15 7.62
N LEU A 69 -3.90 28.54 8.07
CA LEU A 69 -2.83 29.24 8.78
C LEU A 69 -2.16 30.31 7.92
N ARG A 70 -1.98 30.02 6.63
CA ARG A 70 -1.46 31.00 5.66
C ARG A 70 -2.38 32.21 5.54
N LEU A 71 -3.70 32.01 5.58
CA LEU A 71 -4.68 33.10 5.55
C LEU A 71 -4.69 33.92 6.84
N LEU A 72 -4.44 33.29 7.98
CA LEU A 72 -4.35 33.96 9.28
C LEU A 72 -3.08 34.84 9.41
N GLY A 73 -2.14 34.76 8.47
CA GLY A 73 -0.86 35.46 8.52
C GLY A 73 0.13 34.87 9.53
N GLY A 74 -0.10 33.62 9.97
CA GLY A 74 0.79 32.92 10.89
C GLY A 74 2.15 32.61 10.26
N ASN A 75 3.21 32.64 11.06
CA ASN A 75 4.54 32.24 10.60
C ASN A 75 4.58 30.71 10.37
N LEU A 76 4.81 30.30 9.12
CA LEU A 76 4.68 28.89 8.69
C LEU A 76 5.79 27.97 9.24
N THR A 77 6.87 28.53 9.78
CA THR A 77 8.02 27.75 10.30
C THR A 77 7.88 27.33 11.76
N SER A 78 6.81 27.72 12.45
CA SER A 78 6.58 27.40 13.87
C SER A 78 5.13 26.98 14.13
N MET A 79 4.60 26.11 13.26
CA MET A 79 3.20 25.65 13.31
C MET A 79 2.86 24.84 14.56
N GLU A 80 3.83 24.17 15.16
CA GLU A 80 3.67 23.35 16.38
C GLU A 80 3.21 24.17 17.60
N LYS A 81 3.46 25.49 17.61
CA LYS A 81 3.17 26.38 18.74
C LYS A 81 2.09 27.42 18.41
N VAL A 82 1.39 27.27 17.30
CA VAL A 82 0.33 28.22 16.94
C VAL A 82 -0.87 27.96 17.85
N GLU A 83 -1.21 28.98 18.64
CA GLU A 83 -2.45 29.02 19.40
C GLU A 83 -3.55 29.63 18.52
N LEU A 84 -4.68 28.93 18.39
CA LEU A 84 -5.84 29.39 17.62
C LEU A 84 -6.60 30.50 18.39
N SER A 85 -6.59 30.40 19.72
CA SER A 85 -7.14 31.37 20.67
C SER A 85 -6.35 31.31 21.97
N HIS A 86 -6.54 32.26 22.89
CA HIS A 86 -5.90 32.26 24.21
C HIS A 86 -5.90 30.85 24.84
N ASN A 87 -4.71 30.23 24.93
CA ASN A 87 -4.48 28.95 25.57
C ASN A 87 -5.09 27.71 24.89
N SER A 88 -5.36 27.76 23.57
CA SER A 88 -5.76 26.58 22.78
C SER A 88 -4.74 26.32 21.67
N PRO A 89 -3.85 25.32 21.84
CA PRO A 89 -2.89 24.96 20.80
C PRO A 89 -3.61 24.29 19.61
N LEU A 90 -3.02 24.42 18.41
CA LEU A 90 -3.52 23.78 17.18
C LEU A 90 -3.61 22.25 17.31
N PHE A 91 -2.64 21.64 17.99
CA PHE A 91 -2.63 20.23 18.35
C PHE A 91 -2.58 20.07 19.85
N ALA A 92 -3.31 19.08 20.38
CA ALA A 92 -3.28 18.77 21.80
C ALA A 92 -1.90 18.28 22.26
N ASN A 93 -1.19 17.61 21.34
CA ASN A 93 0.02 16.86 21.61
C ASN A 93 1.20 17.42 20.84
N GLY A 94 2.37 17.43 21.48
CA GLY A 94 3.61 17.94 20.91
C GLY A 94 4.39 16.87 20.12
N VAL A 95 5.45 17.31 19.43
CA VAL A 95 6.38 16.40 18.74
C VAL A 95 6.97 15.40 19.72
N GLY A 96 6.83 14.10 19.41
CA GLY A 96 7.39 13.00 20.21
C GLY A 96 6.42 12.33 21.17
N GLU A 97 5.18 12.81 21.26
CA GLU A 97 4.09 12.12 21.96
C GLU A 97 3.43 11.07 21.06
N GLU A 98 2.90 9.98 21.63
CA GLU A 98 2.36 8.83 20.87
C GLU A 98 1.24 9.23 19.89
N ASP A 99 0.44 10.23 20.25
CA ASP A 99 -0.72 10.70 19.49
C ASP A 99 -0.39 12.00 18.70
N TYR A 100 0.89 12.26 18.39
CA TYR A 100 1.27 13.38 17.54
C TYR A 100 0.82 13.15 16.09
N LEU A 101 -0.06 14.02 15.59
CA LEU A 101 -0.70 13.89 14.28
C LEU A 101 0.21 14.21 13.09
N GLY A 102 1.41 14.74 13.35
CA GLY A 102 2.42 15.06 12.33
C GLY A 102 2.61 16.56 12.14
N ASP A 103 3.72 16.92 11.49
CA ASP A 103 4.05 18.32 11.18
C ASP A 103 3.27 18.81 9.95
N PRO A 104 2.36 19.80 10.09
CA PRO A 104 1.62 20.35 8.96
C PRO A 104 2.49 21.10 7.96
N TYR A 105 3.69 21.55 8.36
CA TYR A 105 4.60 22.18 7.43
C TYR A 105 5.11 21.20 6.37
N LEU A 106 5.40 19.96 6.80
CA LEU A 106 5.85 18.89 5.91
C LEU A 106 4.69 18.27 5.13
N LEU A 107 3.63 17.88 5.84
CA LEU A 107 2.49 17.13 5.28
C LEU A 107 1.48 18.04 4.56
N GLY A 108 1.31 19.27 5.05
CA GLY A 108 0.32 20.22 4.55
C GLY A 108 0.78 21.05 3.36
N LYS A 109 2.06 20.97 2.98
CA LYS A 109 2.55 21.62 1.76
C LYS A 109 1.86 21.00 0.54
N GLU A 110 1.19 21.80 -0.26
CA GLU A 110 0.54 21.30 -1.47
C GLU A 110 1.57 20.76 -2.49
N PRO A 111 1.21 19.73 -3.27
CA PRO A 111 2.03 19.30 -4.38
C PRO A 111 2.18 20.45 -5.38
N GLY A 112 3.42 20.80 -5.71
CA GLY A 112 3.76 21.93 -6.57
C GLY A 112 5.01 21.65 -7.38
N LEU A 113 5.06 22.17 -8.61
CA LEU A 113 6.21 21.97 -9.50
C LEU A 113 7.51 22.59 -8.94
N LEU A 114 7.38 23.70 -8.23
CA LEU A 114 8.48 24.47 -7.66
C LEU A 114 8.78 23.97 -6.24
N LYS A 115 9.65 22.96 -6.13
CA LYS A 115 10.24 22.58 -4.84
C LYS A 115 11.35 23.58 -4.49
N PRO A 116 11.52 23.93 -3.19
CA PRO A 116 12.58 24.83 -2.75
C PRO A 116 13.94 24.25 -3.17
N PRO A 117 14.90 25.10 -3.54
CA PRO A 117 16.15 24.66 -4.15
C PRO A 117 17.08 24.13 -3.06
N LEU A 118 16.84 22.92 -2.55
CA LEU A 118 17.81 22.29 -1.66
C LEU A 118 18.84 21.44 -2.40
N GLU A 119 18.51 20.91 -3.59
CA GLU A 119 19.47 20.20 -4.44
C GLU A 119 18.84 19.95 -5.82
N LEU A 120 19.65 19.99 -6.89
CA LEU A 120 19.20 19.56 -8.22
C LEU A 120 19.10 18.03 -8.22
N ILE A 121 17.96 17.49 -7.80
CA ILE A 121 17.69 16.05 -7.85
C ILE A 121 17.54 15.65 -9.33
N PRO A 122 18.39 14.76 -9.86
CA PRO A 122 18.32 14.34 -11.26
C PRO A 122 17.06 13.51 -11.51
N TRP A 123 16.51 13.65 -12.72
CA TRP A 123 15.42 12.81 -13.17
C TRP A 123 15.94 11.47 -13.67
N ASN A 124 15.28 10.40 -13.24
CA ASN A 124 15.48 9.07 -13.80
C ASN A 124 14.50 8.85 -14.94
N PHE A 125 14.99 8.40 -16.09
CA PHE A 125 14.16 8.12 -17.26
C PHE A 125 13.68 6.66 -17.23
N VAL A 126 12.39 6.45 -17.43
CA VAL A 126 11.73 5.15 -17.41
C VAL A 126 11.09 4.91 -18.75
N SER A 127 11.35 3.75 -19.32
CA SER A 127 10.59 3.21 -20.45
C SER A 127 10.38 1.73 -20.18
N ARG A 128 10.86 0.84 -21.04
CA ARG A 128 11.00 -0.59 -20.73
C ARG A 128 12.15 -0.88 -19.76
N SER A 129 13.16 -0.01 -19.74
CA SER A 129 14.29 -0.03 -18.80
C SER A 129 14.40 1.31 -18.08
N ILE A 130 15.02 1.31 -16.91
CA ILE A 130 15.39 2.54 -16.18
C ILE A 130 16.75 3.00 -16.67
N TYR A 131 16.87 4.31 -16.84
CA TYR A 131 18.11 5.01 -17.09
C TYR A 131 18.34 6.03 -15.98
N SER A 132 19.43 5.85 -15.24
CA SER A 132 19.76 6.65 -14.05
C SER A 132 21.23 7.07 -14.07
N PRO A 133 21.56 8.33 -13.75
CA PRO A 133 22.93 8.83 -13.75
C PRO A 133 23.74 8.37 -12.52
N GLY A 134 23.08 8.05 -11.40
CA GLY A 134 23.75 7.71 -10.14
C GLY A 134 24.30 6.28 -10.06
N ASN A 135 24.16 5.51 -11.14
CA ASN A 135 24.48 4.09 -11.16
C ASN A 135 25.63 3.78 -12.14
N LEU A 136 26.51 2.85 -11.76
CA LEU A 136 27.61 2.36 -12.62
C LEU A 136 27.12 1.85 -13.98
N ASN A 137 25.96 1.18 -13.98
CA ASN A 137 25.31 0.76 -15.22
C ASN A 137 24.16 1.74 -15.55
N PRO A 138 24.27 2.51 -16.65
CA PRO A 138 23.28 3.52 -17.01
C PRO A 138 21.97 2.92 -17.51
N ARG A 139 21.92 1.63 -17.90
CA ARG A 139 20.69 0.96 -18.34
C ARG A 139 20.41 -0.25 -17.47
N LYS A 140 19.30 -0.21 -16.74
CA LYS A 140 18.89 -1.28 -15.82
C LYS A 140 17.48 -1.78 -16.11
N LYS A 141 17.22 -3.03 -15.75
CA LYS A 141 15.86 -3.54 -15.68
C LYS A 141 15.11 -2.80 -14.58
N LEU A 142 13.81 -2.57 -14.81
CA LEU A 142 12.92 -2.01 -13.79
C LEU A 142 12.88 -2.94 -12.57
N GLU A 143 13.28 -2.41 -11.42
CA GLU A 143 13.26 -3.16 -10.15
C GLU A 143 11.82 -3.42 -9.70
N SER A 144 11.60 -4.52 -8.97
CA SER A 144 10.24 -4.97 -8.64
C SER A 144 9.45 -3.94 -7.84
N HIS A 145 10.10 -3.28 -6.89
CA HIS A 145 9.44 -2.28 -6.04
C HIS A 145 9.06 -1.02 -6.83
N ILE A 146 9.93 -0.55 -7.74
CA ILE A 146 9.64 0.61 -8.60
C ILE A 146 8.51 0.26 -9.56
N LYS A 147 8.52 -0.95 -10.13
CA LYS A 147 7.43 -1.42 -10.98
C LYS A 147 6.10 -1.41 -10.24
N GLU A 148 6.08 -1.98 -9.05
CA GLU A 148 4.88 -2.06 -8.23
C GLU A 148 4.36 -0.68 -7.84
N GLY A 149 5.24 0.23 -7.43
CA GLY A 149 4.89 1.62 -7.13
C GLY A 149 4.34 2.36 -8.35
N LEU A 150 4.94 2.17 -9.52
CA LEU A 150 4.48 2.78 -10.77
C LEU A 150 3.13 2.22 -11.23
N ASP A 151 2.91 0.90 -11.10
CA ASP A 151 1.63 0.26 -11.39
C ASP A 151 0.52 0.81 -10.45
N ASP A 152 0.85 1.06 -9.18
CA ASP A 152 -0.05 1.66 -8.21
C ASP A 152 -0.40 3.12 -8.54
N VAL A 153 0.59 3.94 -8.91
CA VAL A 153 0.40 5.32 -9.35
C VAL A 153 -0.46 5.37 -10.62
N ILE A 154 -0.18 4.52 -11.61
CA ILE A 154 -0.98 4.46 -12.84
C ILE A 154 -2.42 4.07 -12.52
N ARG A 155 -2.62 3.09 -11.64
CA ARG A 155 -3.96 2.66 -11.22
C ARG A 155 -4.74 3.80 -10.57
N GLU A 156 -4.13 4.55 -9.67
CA GLU A 156 -4.75 5.72 -9.03
C GLU A 156 -5.09 6.82 -10.05
N VAL A 157 -4.15 7.16 -10.95
CA VAL A 157 -4.41 8.11 -12.05
C VAL A 157 -5.60 7.63 -12.88
N MET A 158 -5.66 6.35 -13.22
CA MET A 158 -6.76 5.80 -14.02
C MET A 158 -8.10 5.83 -13.27
N GLU A 159 -8.11 5.67 -11.95
CA GLU A 159 -9.31 5.82 -11.13
C GLU A 159 -9.79 7.28 -11.15
N ASN A 160 -8.89 8.23 -10.87
CA ASN A 160 -9.15 9.67 -10.91
C ASN A 160 -9.61 10.17 -12.29
N LEU A 161 -9.12 9.59 -13.39
CA LEU A 161 -9.60 9.94 -14.74
C LEU A 161 -10.95 9.29 -15.08
N ASN A 162 -11.21 8.11 -14.50
CA ASN A 162 -12.44 7.38 -14.77
C ASN A 162 -13.64 7.91 -13.99
N THR A 163 -13.47 8.61 -12.86
CA THR A 163 -14.57 9.29 -12.14
C THR A 163 -15.33 10.23 -13.09
N PHE A 164 -14.63 11.21 -13.69
CA PHE A 164 -15.18 12.16 -14.66
C PHE A 164 -15.66 11.51 -15.97
N SER A 165 -15.03 10.41 -16.37
CA SER A 165 -15.39 9.72 -17.62
C SER A 165 -16.69 8.91 -17.46
N ARG A 166 -16.89 8.28 -16.30
CA ARG A 166 -18.07 7.49 -15.96
C ARG A 166 -19.33 8.34 -15.88
N GLU A 167 -19.25 9.53 -15.30
CA GLU A 167 -20.35 10.51 -15.26
C GLU A 167 -20.92 10.79 -16.66
N ARG A 168 -20.05 10.78 -17.68
CA ARG A 168 -20.42 11.04 -19.07
C ARG A 168 -20.76 9.77 -19.88
N GLY A 169 -20.81 8.60 -19.24
CA GLY A 169 -21.12 7.31 -19.88
C GLY A 169 -19.98 6.73 -20.72
N ARG A 170 -18.73 6.95 -20.29
CA ARG A 170 -17.50 6.58 -21.01
C ARG A 170 -16.52 5.89 -20.07
N MET A 171 -15.57 5.16 -20.63
CA MET A 171 -14.51 4.46 -19.89
C MET A 171 -13.17 4.69 -20.57
N ILE A 172 -12.15 4.97 -19.77
CA ILE A 172 -10.77 5.06 -20.23
C ILE A 172 -10.03 3.85 -19.65
N ASP A 173 -9.40 3.08 -20.53
CA ASP A 173 -8.57 1.94 -20.16
C ASP A 173 -7.10 2.24 -20.45
N PHE A 174 -6.21 1.69 -19.63
CA PHE A 174 -4.77 1.83 -19.78
C PHE A 174 -4.28 0.79 -20.79
N GLN A 175 -3.39 1.18 -21.70
CA GLN A 175 -2.80 0.28 -22.69
C GLN A 175 -1.32 0.06 -22.43
N GLU A 176 -0.51 1.11 -22.43
CA GLU A 176 0.94 1.02 -22.21
C GLU A 176 1.48 2.35 -21.66
N LEU A 177 2.58 2.28 -20.90
CA LEU A 177 3.42 3.44 -20.56
C LEU A 177 4.50 3.57 -21.64
N LEU A 178 4.48 4.66 -22.40
CA LEU A 178 5.47 4.88 -23.47
C LEU A 178 6.84 5.22 -22.88
N TYR A 179 6.85 6.25 -22.05
CA TYR A 179 7.97 6.63 -21.22
C TYR A 179 7.50 7.43 -20.02
N GLY A 180 8.39 7.63 -19.07
CA GLY A 180 8.20 8.54 -17.97
C GLY A 180 9.52 9.03 -17.41
N TYR A 181 9.43 10.03 -16.57
CA TYR A 181 10.52 10.50 -15.73
C TYR A 181 10.04 10.43 -14.29
N TYR A 182 10.90 10.00 -13.38
CA TYR A 182 10.62 10.10 -11.96
C TYR A 182 11.80 10.70 -11.23
N ARG A 183 11.50 11.39 -10.13
CA ARG A 183 12.48 11.87 -9.16
C ARG A 183 11.96 11.57 -7.76
N GLU A 184 12.87 11.22 -6.88
CA GLU A 184 12.54 10.91 -5.49
C GLU A 184 13.19 11.97 -4.61
N ASN A 185 12.39 12.60 -3.76
CA ASN A 185 12.86 13.50 -2.73
C ASN A 185 12.64 12.83 -1.37
N PRO A 186 13.69 12.54 -0.58
CA PRO A 186 13.55 11.88 0.71
C PRO A 186 12.61 12.58 1.69
N LEU A 187 12.48 13.91 1.60
CA LEU A 187 11.64 14.71 2.49
C LEU A 187 10.23 14.92 1.92
N HIS A 188 10.10 15.15 0.61
CA HIS A 188 8.83 15.59 0.01
C HIS A 188 8.07 14.49 -0.75
N GLY A 189 8.67 13.32 -0.94
CA GLY A 189 8.09 12.24 -1.74
C GLY A 189 8.57 12.18 -3.18
N ALA A 190 7.85 11.42 -4.01
CA ALA A 190 8.21 11.11 -5.38
C ALA A 190 7.37 11.92 -6.39
N ASP A 191 8.00 12.38 -7.46
CA ASP A 191 7.32 13.01 -8.58
C ASP A 191 7.49 12.18 -9.85
N TYR A 192 6.41 12.12 -10.63
CA TYR A 192 6.31 11.35 -11.85
C TYR A 192 5.79 12.23 -12.99
N ILE A 193 6.47 12.15 -14.13
CA ILE A 193 6.03 12.68 -15.42
C ILE A 193 5.81 11.46 -16.29
N LEU A 194 4.56 11.07 -16.54
CA LEU A 194 4.23 9.84 -17.24
C LEU A 194 3.58 10.17 -18.59
N ASP A 195 4.00 9.48 -19.64
CA ASP A 195 3.33 9.50 -20.93
C ASP A 195 2.59 8.18 -21.16
N LEU A 196 1.28 8.25 -20.99
CA LEU A 196 0.39 7.10 -20.97
C LEU A 196 -0.33 6.97 -22.31
N LEU A 197 -0.30 5.78 -22.89
CA LEU A 197 -1.19 5.38 -23.97
C LEU A 197 -2.45 4.77 -23.37
N LEU A 198 -3.58 5.39 -23.67
CA LEU A 198 -4.90 5.06 -23.14
C LEU A 198 -5.85 4.70 -24.28
N VAL A 199 -6.86 3.87 -24.00
CA VAL A 199 -7.95 3.57 -24.92
C VAL A 199 -9.23 4.18 -24.39
N TYR A 200 -9.76 5.14 -25.12
CA TYR A 200 -11.03 5.76 -24.82
C TYR A 200 -12.17 4.95 -25.45
N LYS A 201 -13.10 4.48 -24.62
CA LYS A 201 -14.27 3.69 -25.03
C LYS A 201 -15.54 4.47 -24.72
N LYS A 202 -16.25 4.87 -25.78
CA LYS A 202 -17.57 5.50 -25.70
C LYS A 202 -18.64 4.42 -25.85
N TYR A 203 -19.53 4.32 -24.86
CA TYR A 203 -20.63 3.35 -24.89
C TYR A 203 -22.00 3.99 -25.17
N ARG A 204 -22.16 5.30 -24.92
CA ARG A 204 -23.41 6.01 -25.19
C ARG A 204 -23.54 6.35 -26.68
N GLY A 205 -24.62 5.90 -27.31
CA GLY A 205 -24.89 6.12 -28.74
C GLY A 205 -24.04 5.19 -29.63
N ARG A 206 -23.47 5.72 -30.72
CA ARG A 206 -22.55 4.95 -31.56
C ARG A 206 -21.29 4.60 -30.77
N LYS A 207 -21.08 3.30 -30.54
CA LYS A 207 -19.89 2.77 -29.88
C LYS A 207 -18.65 3.18 -30.67
N MET A 208 -17.63 3.64 -29.96
CA MET A 208 -16.39 4.13 -30.54
C MET A 208 -15.24 3.83 -29.60
N THR A 209 -14.13 3.37 -30.17
CA THR A 209 -12.87 3.11 -29.47
C THR A 209 -11.77 3.93 -30.14
N VAL A 210 -11.11 4.81 -29.38
CA VAL A 210 -10.04 5.68 -29.90
C VAL A 210 -8.83 5.59 -28.98
N PRO A 211 -7.62 5.33 -29.50
CA PRO A 211 -6.40 5.46 -28.72
C PRO A 211 -6.12 6.94 -28.45
N VAL A 212 -5.77 7.25 -27.22
CA VAL A 212 -5.49 8.60 -26.74
C VAL A 212 -4.17 8.58 -25.99
N ARG A 213 -3.26 9.48 -26.34
CA ARG A 213 -2.00 9.69 -25.61
C ARG A 213 -2.19 10.82 -24.60
N LYS A 214 -1.78 10.61 -23.36
CA LYS A 214 -1.94 11.59 -22.28
C LYS A 214 -0.69 11.68 -21.41
N HIS A 215 -0.21 12.91 -21.25
CA HIS A 215 0.82 13.24 -20.28
C HIS A 215 0.17 13.47 -18.91
N ALA A 216 0.67 12.79 -17.89
CA ALA A 216 0.23 12.91 -16.50
C ALA A 216 1.40 13.37 -15.63
N TYR A 217 1.17 14.44 -14.87
CA TYR A 217 2.09 14.91 -13.85
C TYR A 217 1.52 14.50 -12.51
N VAL A 218 2.24 13.64 -11.78
CA VAL A 218 1.79 13.10 -10.50
C VAL A 218 2.84 13.40 -9.46
N GLN A 219 2.40 13.85 -8.30
CA GLN A 219 3.25 14.02 -7.14
C GLN A 219 2.67 13.19 -6.00
N GLN A 220 3.45 12.22 -5.55
CA GLN A 220 3.14 11.37 -4.42
C GLN A 220 3.93 11.88 -3.21
N GLN A 221 3.22 12.34 -2.19
CA GLN A 221 3.84 12.77 -0.95
C GLN A 221 4.07 11.56 -0.04
N PHE A 222 5.19 11.55 0.66
CA PHE A 222 5.37 10.60 1.75
C PHE A 222 4.50 11.02 2.93
N THR A 223 3.90 10.03 3.57
CA THR A 223 3.22 10.21 4.85
C THR A 223 4.25 10.34 5.97
N GLY A 224 3.79 10.63 7.19
CA GLY A 224 4.64 10.55 8.37
C GLY A 224 5.35 9.19 8.48
N LEU A 225 6.53 9.19 9.08
CA LEU A 225 7.29 7.97 9.32
C LEU A 225 6.58 7.13 10.39
N GLU A 226 6.05 5.98 10.00
CA GLU A 226 5.51 4.99 10.93
C GLU A 226 6.55 3.89 11.14
N ILE A 227 7.07 3.78 12.36
CA ILE A 227 7.99 2.71 12.74
C ILE A 227 7.17 1.64 13.45
N ARG A 228 7.20 0.42 12.91
CA ARG A 228 6.65 -0.74 13.59
C ARG A 228 7.77 -1.68 13.97
N GLU A 229 7.94 -1.90 15.27
CA GLU A 229 8.80 -2.96 15.76
C GLU A 229 8.24 -4.32 15.30
N MET A 230 9.02 -5.00 14.47
CA MET A 230 8.75 -6.39 14.14
C MET A 230 9.46 -7.23 15.20
N VAL A 231 8.71 -7.73 16.17
CA VAL A 231 9.20 -8.80 17.05
C VAL A 231 9.36 -10.02 16.15
N GLU A 232 10.57 -10.24 15.67
CA GLU A 232 10.93 -11.47 14.99
C GLU A 232 10.90 -12.55 16.09
N ASP A 233 9.86 -13.39 16.09
CA ASP A 233 9.83 -14.57 16.94
C ASP A 233 10.99 -15.48 16.50
N LEU A 234 12.16 -15.32 17.13
CA LEU A 234 13.37 -16.13 17.00
C LEU A 234 13.14 -17.63 17.35
N ALA A 235 11.90 -18.04 17.59
CA ALA A 235 11.49 -19.37 18.05
C ALA A 235 11.19 -20.37 16.92
N SER A 236 11.42 -20.05 15.64
CA SER A 236 11.24 -21.02 14.53
C SER A 236 12.51 -21.36 13.75
N THR A 237 13.67 -20.83 14.16
CA THR A 237 14.98 -21.38 13.77
C THR A 237 15.36 -22.52 14.71
N GLU A 238 14.49 -23.54 14.85
CA GLU A 238 15.00 -24.83 15.31
C GLU A 238 15.88 -25.39 14.20
N LEU A 239 17.18 -25.37 14.50
CA LEU A 239 18.28 -25.98 13.77
C LEU A 239 17.84 -27.28 13.08
N ARG A 240 17.69 -27.25 11.76
CA ARG A 240 17.81 -28.47 10.96
C ARG A 240 19.22 -29.03 11.25
N PRO A 241 19.38 -30.21 11.85
CA PRO A 241 20.70 -30.79 11.99
C PRO A 241 21.29 -31.00 10.59
N PRO A 242 22.58 -30.68 10.36
CA PRO A 242 23.21 -30.85 9.08
C PRO A 242 23.20 -32.33 8.71
N SER A 243 22.66 -32.64 7.53
CA SER A 243 22.78 -33.97 6.92
C SER A 243 24.25 -34.24 6.61
N THR A 244 24.94 -34.96 7.49
CA THR A 244 26.24 -35.57 7.18
C THR A 244 25.99 -36.80 6.32
N SER A 245 26.43 -36.72 5.07
CA SER A 245 26.65 -37.85 4.19
C SER A 245 27.87 -38.65 4.64
N ALA A 246 27.67 -39.90 5.06
CA ALA A 246 28.58 -41.02 4.82
C ALA A 246 27.83 -42.33 5.09
N GLU A 247 27.99 -43.25 4.15
CA GLU A 247 27.37 -44.58 4.04
C GLU A 247 27.81 -45.53 5.17
N GLU A 248 26.94 -46.42 5.63
CA GLU A 248 27.10 -47.88 5.46
C GLU A 248 26.03 -48.69 6.23
N THR A 249 25.25 -49.44 5.44
CA THR A 249 24.82 -50.84 5.65
C THR A 249 23.99 -51.28 6.86
N ALA A 250 22.90 -51.97 6.47
CA ALA A 250 22.39 -53.23 7.03
C ALA A 250 21.42 -53.21 8.24
N ALA A 251 20.22 -53.72 7.91
CA ALA A 251 19.54 -54.82 8.57
C ALA A 251 18.47 -54.53 9.66
N VAL A 252 17.24 -54.91 9.27
CA VAL A 252 16.28 -55.74 10.02
C VAL A 252 15.21 -55.03 10.87
N ASN A 253 13.96 -55.38 10.54
CA ASN A 253 12.71 -55.48 11.31
C ASN A 253 12.87 -55.38 12.85
N SER A 254 11.95 -54.81 13.61
CA SER A 254 10.57 -55.30 13.79
C SER A 254 9.80 -54.40 14.77
N ASP A 255 8.50 -54.67 14.85
CA ASP A 255 7.47 -54.13 15.74
C ASP A 255 7.86 -53.93 17.23
N ASP A 256 7.25 -52.90 17.87
CA ASP A 256 6.57 -52.92 19.19
C ASP A 256 6.45 -51.49 19.77
N VAL A 257 5.25 -50.87 19.77
CA VAL A 257 4.26 -50.76 20.87
C VAL A 257 4.82 -50.43 22.29
N ILE A 258 4.14 -49.46 22.94
CA ILE A 258 3.89 -49.29 24.40
C ILE A 258 4.66 -48.18 25.15
N TYR A 259 3.89 -47.12 25.42
CA TYR A 259 3.69 -46.31 26.64
C TYR A 259 4.82 -45.96 27.64
N ASP A 260 4.73 -44.68 28.01
CA ASP A 260 4.81 -44.14 29.38
C ASP A 260 6.12 -43.47 29.80
N THR A 261 5.97 -42.19 30.14
CA THR A 261 6.56 -41.61 31.35
C THR A 261 5.95 -40.23 31.55
N MET A 262 4.79 -40.21 32.23
CA MET A 262 4.43 -39.05 33.03
C MET A 262 5.45 -38.85 34.16
N ALA A 263 6.07 -37.68 34.27
CA ALA A 263 6.22 -36.96 35.54
C ALA A 263 7.01 -35.65 35.40
N ARG A 264 6.43 -34.61 36.02
CA ARG A 264 7.10 -33.44 36.64
C ARG A 264 7.70 -32.39 35.71
N ASN A 265 6.91 -31.33 35.48
CA ASN A 265 7.17 -30.11 36.24
C ASN A 265 5.96 -29.16 36.25
N GLN A 266 5.36 -29.02 37.43
CA GLN A 266 4.44 -27.94 37.75
C GLN A 266 5.27 -26.71 38.11
N GLY A 267 5.08 -25.61 37.38
CA GLY A 267 5.64 -24.29 37.68
C GLY A 267 4.68 -23.20 37.23
N ARG A 268 3.89 -22.69 38.18
CA ARG A 268 2.85 -21.66 38.04
C ARG A 268 3.33 -20.39 37.30
N ARG A 269 2.50 -19.85 36.41
CA ARG A 269 2.24 -18.39 36.31
C ARG A 269 0.90 -18.03 35.61
N SER A 270 -0.01 -17.54 36.45
CA SER A 270 -1.05 -16.51 36.27
C SER A 270 -1.90 -16.44 34.97
N LYS A 271 -3.19 -16.76 35.13
CA LYS A 271 -4.30 -16.45 34.23
C LYS A 271 -4.65 -14.95 34.25
N ARG A 272 -4.79 -14.34 33.07
CA ARG A 272 -5.77 -13.26 32.83
C ARG A 272 -6.40 -13.46 31.46
N GLN A 273 -7.50 -14.22 31.44
CA GLN A 273 -8.38 -14.35 30.29
C GLN A 273 -9.35 -13.15 30.29
N LYS A 274 -9.31 -12.31 29.27
CA LYS A 274 -10.50 -11.58 28.81
C LYS A 274 -11.07 -12.36 27.64
N LYS A 275 -12.16 -13.09 27.88
CA LYS A 275 -12.96 -13.73 26.84
C LYS A 275 -13.76 -12.62 26.13
N THR A 276 -13.50 -12.39 24.85
CA THR A 276 -14.45 -11.71 23.97
C THR A 276 -15.17 -12.79 23.19
N VAL A 277 -16.47 -12.94 23.47
CA VAL A 277 -17.37 -13.87 22.78
C VAL A 277 -17.67 -13.26 21.41
N ILE A 278 -17.34 -13.95 20.32
CA ILE A 278 -17.82 -13.61 18.98
C ILE A 278 -18.96 -14.58 18.67
N ASN A 279 -20.20 -14.08 18.72
CA ASN A 279 -21.37 -14.81 18.27
C ASN A 279 -21.44 -14.73 16.73
N PHE A 280 -21.48 -15.87 16.06
CA PHE A 280 -21.90 -15.97 14.67
C PHE A 280 -23.32 -16.51 14.62
N ILE A 281 -24.24 -15.73 14.05
CA ILE A 281 -25.56 -16.19 13.65
C ILE A 281 -25.38 -16.86 12.29
N MET A 282 -25.53 -18.19 12.25
CA MET A 282 -25.72 -18.94 11.02
C MET A 282 -27.21 -18.87 10.68
N GLY A 283 -27.56 -18.25 9.57
CA GLY A 283 -28.87 -18.43 8.95
C GLY A 283 -28.90 -19.77 8.21
N GLU A 284 -30.02 -20.47 8.36
CA GLU A 284 -30.37 -21.72 7.66
C GLU A 284 -30.40 -21.57 6.13
#